data_AF-A0A2A5EJW3-F1
#
_entry.id   AF-A0A2A5EJW3-F1
#
_cell.length_a   1.000
_cell.length_b   1.000
_cell.length_c   1.000
_cell.angle_alpha   90.00
_cell.angle_beta   90.00
_cell.angle_gamma   90.00
#
_symmetry.space_group_name_H-M   'P 1'
#
loop_
_entity.id
_entity.type
_entity.pdbx_description
1 polymer ?
#
loop_
_entity_poly.entity_id
_entity_poly.type
_entity_poly.pdbx_seq_one_letter_code
_entity_poly.pdbx_strand_id
1 'polypeptide(L)'
;MSNAETTILELSSPLAAHGTEYTELTFRQPIGSDVMKLGLPMSIKSGNGLKVGKTTMSIDAVVIAEYVSRLASIPTSSVKLMSVKDLMRAQELVVSPFGEGDSDDVSGLDIREPNGADFIELGNPFDFSTGADGSDVLMNCAVVGRYIARLAKIPFGDVEAMSAAKFMRALGEVLDFFGDTETKTP
;
A
#
# COMPACT_ATOMS: atom_id res chain seq x y z
N MET A 1 -18.00 -3.24 -17.27
CA MET A 1 -16.76 -3.93 -16.87
C MET A 1 -15.63 -2.99 -17.21
N SER A 2 -15.00 -2.34 -16.23
CA SER A 2 -13.81 -1.53 -16.53
C SER A 2 -12.70 -2.49 -16.95
N ASN A 3 -12.05 -2.21 -18.07
CA ASN A 3 -10.81 -2.91 -18.42
C ASN A 3 -9.80 -2.50 -17.35
N ALA A 4 -9.51 -3.39 -16.41
CA ALA A 4 -8.42 -3.16 -15.47
C ALA A 4 -7.14 -3.02 -16.30
N GLU A 5 -6.43 -1.90 -16.16
CA GLU A 5 -5.13 -1.74 -16.80
C GLU A 5 -4.20 -2.85 -16.32
N THR A 6 -3.55 -3.51 -17.27
CA THR A 6 -2.59 -4.58 -17.00
C THR A 6 -1.25 -4.22 -17.62
N THR A 7 -0.17 -4.48 -16.89
CA THR A 7 1.20 -4.25 -17.34
C THR A 7 1.90 -5.59 -17.55
N ILE A 8 2.59 -5.75 -18.67
CA ILE A 8 3.34 -6.98 -18.98
C ILE A 8 4.82 -6.78 -18.61
N LEU A 9 5.37 -7.76 -17.90
CA LEU A 9 6.79 -7.87 -17.60
C LEU A 9 7.40 -9.05 -18.35
N GLU A 10 8.17 -8.74 -19.40
CA GLU A 10 9.01 -9.73 -20.09
C GLU A 10 10.13 -10.21 -19.17
N LEU A 11 10.23 -11.51 -18.93
CA LEU A 11 11.21 -12.13 -18.05
C LEU A 11 12.54 -12.34 -18.78
N SER A 12 13.65 -12.11 -18.07
CA SER A 12 14.99 -12.36 -18.62
C SER A 12 15.37 -13.85 -18.64
N SER A 13 14.67 -14.66 -17.84
CA SER A 13 14.78 -16.11 -17.79
C SER A 13 13.39 -16.73 -17.61
N PRO A 14 13.11 -17.91 -18.21
CA PRO A 14 11.84 -18.61 -17.97
C PRO A 14 11.59 -18.87 -16.48
N LEU A 15 10.34 -18.73 -16.06
CA LEU A 15 9.90 -18.95 -14.69
C LEU A 15 8.85 -20.06 -14.63
N ALA A 16 9.07 -21.07 -13.79
CA ALA A 16 8.08 -22.11 -13.55
C ALA A 16 7.05 -21.66 -12.49
N ALA A 17 5.77 -21.67 -12.85
CA ALA A 17 4.63 -21.41 -11.94
C ALA A 17 3.44 -22.29 -12.33
N HIS A 18 2.68 -22.80 -11.36
CA HIS A 18 1.50 -23.67 -11.61
C HIS A 18 1.79 -24.85 -12.56
N GLY A 19 3.02 -25.38 -12.57
CA GLY A 19 3.44 -26.46 -13.46
C GLY A 19 3.65 -26.06 -14.93
N THR A 20 3.65 -24.76 -15.24
CA THR A 20 3.88 -24.19 -16.59
C THR A 20 5.08 -23.23 -16.57
N GLU A 21 5.80 -23.11 -17.68
CA GLU A 21 6.86 -22.12 -17.85
C GLU A 21 6.31 -20.81 -18.43
N TYR A 22 6.71 -19.69 -17.84
CA TYR A 22 6.35 -18.34 -18.24
C TYR A 22 7.60 -17.61 -18.74
N THR A 23 7.48 -16.90 -19.86
CA THR A 23 8.49 -15.93 -20.33
C THR A 23 8.06 -14.49 -20.08
N GLU A 24 6.81 -14.28 -19.69
CA GLU A 24 6.23 -12.99 -19.35
C GLU A 24 5.26 -13.14 -18.18
N LEU A 25 5.08 -12.07 -17.41
CA LEU A 25 4.08 -11.99 -16.35
C LEU A 25 3.14 -10.82 -16.61
N THR A 26 1.83 -11.06 -16.51
CA THR A 26 0.81 -10.00 -16.60
C THR A 26 0.42 -9.55 -15.21
N PHE A 27 0.65 -8.28 -14.90
CA PHE A 27 0.29 -7.66 -13.63
C PHE A 27 -1.01 -6.88 -13.79
N ARG A 28 -2.01 -7.14 -12.93
CA ARG A 28 -3.09 -6.17 -12.72
C ARG A 28 -2.63 -5.03 -11.82
N GLN A 29 -3.30 -3.88 -11.90
CA GLN A 29 -3.10 -2.79 -10.94
C GLN A 29 -3.45 -3.21 -9.50
N PRO A 30 -2.71 -2.73 -8.49
CA PRO A 30 -3.09 -2.87 -7.09
C PRO A 30 -4.31 -1.99 -6.77
N ILE A 31 -5.18 -2.51 -5.91
CA ILE A 31 -6.40 -1.85 -5.43
C ILE A 31 -6.42 -1.81 -3.90
N GLY A 32 -7.36 -1.06 -3.31
CA GLY A 32 -7.47 -0.89 -1.87
C GLY A 32 -7.53 -2.20 -1.09
N SER A 33 -8.20 -3.24 -1.61
CA SER A 33 -8.20 -4.57 -0.98
C SER A 33 -6.83 -5.26 -0.92
N ASP A 34 -5.91 -4.95 -1.84
CA ASP A 34 -4.53 -5.44 -1.77
C ASP A 34 -3.79 -4.74 -0.63
N VAL A 35 -3.93 -3.43 -0.52
CA VAL A 35 -3.31 -2.61 0.53
C VAL A 35 -3.81 -2.99 1.91
N MET A 36 -5.12 -3.16 2.07
CA MET A 36 -5.72 -3.60 3.33
C MET A 36 -5.26 -5.00 3.76
N LYS A 37 -4.96 -5.87 2.79
CA LYS A 37 -4.53 -7.25 3.07
C LYS A 37 -3.03 -7.37 3.32
N LEU A 38 -2.21 -6.68 2.53
CA LEU A 38 -0.75 -6.85 2.51
C LEU A 38 -0.01 -5.72 3.22
N GLY A 39 -0.69 -4.61 3.53
CA GLY A 39 -0.04 -3.38 3.96
C GLY A 39 0.62 -2.62 2.81
N LEU A 40 1.38 -1.59 3.14
CA LEU A 40 2.13 -0.81 2.15
C LEU A 40 3.43 -1.53 1.76
N PRO A 41 3.82 -1.52 0.47
CA PRO A 41 5.10 -2.07 0.02
C PRO A 41 6.31 -1.23 0.44
N MET A 42 6.06 -0.04 0.98
CA MET A 42 7.06 0.95 1.37
C MET A 42 6.71 1.55 2.73
N SER A 43 7.76 1.85 3.51
CA SER A 43 7.67 2.52 4.79
C SER A 43 8.58 3.74 4.81
N ILE A 44 8.16 4.78 5.51
CA ILE A 44 9.00 5.94 5.77
C ILE A 44 9.62 5.76 7.15
N LYS A 45 10.94 5.65 7.22
CA LYS A 45 11.67 5.68 8.50
C LYS A 45 12.29 7.06 8.69
N SER A 46 11.87 7.74 9.75
CA SER A 46 12.56 8.94 10.25
C SER A 46 13.88 8.51 10.87
N GLY A 47 15.00 9.06 10.39
CA GLY A 47 16.33 8.66 10.86
C GLY A 47 16.53 8.97 12.35
N ASN A 48 16.90 7.95 13.13
CA ASN A 48 17.20 8.10 14.55
C ASN A 48 18.51 8.88 14.73
N GLY A 49 18.42 10.16 15.12
CA GLY A 49 19.41 10.91 15.92
C GLY A 49 20.81 11.21 15.36
N LEU A 50 21.28 10.57 14.28
CA LEU A 50 22.63 10.79 13.72
C LEU A 50 22.63 11.37 12.30
N LYS A 51 21.46 11.45 11.66
CA LYS A 51 21.25 12.14 10.38
C LYS A 51 19.93 12.90 10.42
N VAL A 52 19.90 13.96 11.21
CA VAL A 52 18.82 14.96 11.20
C VAL A 52 18.60 15.39 9.74
N GLY A 53 17.39 15.17 9.20
CA GLY A 53 16.99 15.66 7.88
C GLY A 53 17.02 14.66 6.70
N LYS A 54 17.17 13.35 6.91
CA LYS A 54 17.01 12.35 5.82
C LYS A 54 15.87 11.36 6.09
N THR A 55 14.70 11.64 5.54
CA THR A 55 13.61 10.68 5.36
C THR A 55 14.12 9.52 4.50
N THR A 56 14.17 8.31 5.03
CA THR A 56 14.59 7.13 4.25
C THR A 56 13.36 6.29 3.93
N MET A 57 13.03 6.21 2.63
CA MET A 57 12.03 5.25 2.15
C MET A 57 12.67 3.86 2.15
N SER A 58 12.06 2.94 2.90
CA SER A 58 12.47 1.54 2.92
C SER A 58 11.42 0.70 2.20
N ILE A 59 11.85 -0.10 1.23
CA ILE A 59 10.99 -1.06 0.54
C ILE A 59 11.04 -2.38 1.29
N ASP A 60 9.89 -2.96 1.59
CA ASP A 60 9.80 -4.26 2.23
C ASP A 60 9.79 -5.37 1.18
N ALA A 61 10.93 -6.04 1.02
CA ALA A 61 11.08 -7.10 0.01
C ALA A 61 10.13 -8.29 0.22
N VAL A 62 9.70 -8.57 1.46
CA VAL A 62 8.74 -9.65 1.75
C VAL A 62 7.35 -9.24 1.28
N VAL A 63 6.93 -8.02 1.59
CA VAL A 63 5.65 -7.47 1.12
C VAL A 63 5.63 -7.36 -0.40
N ILE A 64 6.73 -6.91 -1.03
CA ILE A 64 6.86 -6.90 -2.50
C ILE A 64 6.64 -8.28 -3.09
N ALA A 65 7.23 -9.35 -2.53
CA ALA A 65 7.05 -10.69 -3.07
C ALA A 65 5.58 -11.16 -3.01
N GLU A 66 4.85 -10.80 -1.95
CA GLU A 66 3.42 -11.08 -1.81
C GLU A 66 2.58 -10.26 -2.81
N TYR A 67 2.93 -9.00 -3.06
CA TYR A 67 2.31 -8.21 -4.12
C TYR A 67 2.57 -8.82 -5.50
N VAL A 68 3.80 -9.19 -5.85
CA VAL A 68 4.12 -9.82 -7.14
C VAL A 68 3.31 -11.10 -7.33
N SER A 69 3.29 -11.97 -6.32
CA SER A 69 2.50 -13.20 -6.28
C SER A 69 1.02 -12.92 -6.60
N ARG A 70 0.44 -11.94 -5.92
CA ARG A 70 -0.98 -11.59 -6.02
C ARG A 70 -1.36 -10.84 -7.30
N LEU A 71 -0.52 -9.93 -7.77
CA LEU A 71 -0.79 -9.09 -8.95
C LEU A 71 -0.52 -9.85 -10.26
N ALA A 72 0.48 -10.74 -10.28
CA ALA A 72 0.80 -11.59 -11.42
C ALA A 72 0.15 -12.98 -11.37
N SER A 73 -0.61 -13.29 -10.32
CA SER A 73 -1.30 -14.57 -10.13
C SER A 73 -0.38 -15.80 -10.16
N ILE A 74 0.85 -15.68 -9.64
CA ILE A 74 1.82 -16.78 -9.53
C ILE A 74 2.07 -17.12 -8.06
N PRO A 75 2.51 -18.34 -7.71
CA PRO A 75 2.83 -18.68 -6.32
C PRO A 75 4.03 -17.88 -5.80
N THR A 76 4.04 -17.52 -4.51
CA THR A 76 5.19 -16.87 -3.87
C THR A 76 6.46 -17.73 -3.96
N SER A 77 6.33 -19.06 -4.03
CA SER A 77 7.47 -19.97 -4.29
C SER A 77 8.11 -19.73 -5.66
N SER A 78 7.34 -19.37 -6.68
CA SER A 78 7.86 -18.99 -8.01
C SER A 78 8.54 -17.63 -7.95
N VAL A 79 7.98 -16.66 -7.22
CA VAL A 79 8.63 -15.34 -7.04
C VAL A 79 10.06 -15.47 -6.49
N LYS A 80 10.27 -16.40 -5.54
CA LYS A 80 11.60 -16.69 -4.96
C LYS A 80 12.60 -17.27 -5.96
N LEU A 81 12.14 -17.80 -7.10
CA LEU A 81 12.97 -18.36 -8.17
C LEU A 81 13.25 -17.34 -9.29
N MET A 82 12.65 -16.15 -9.24
CA MET A 82 12.91 -15.10 -10.22
C MET A 82 14.39 -14.68 -10.19
N SER A 83 14.90 -14.28 -11.36
CA SER A 83 16.21 -13.61 -11.38
C SER A 83 16.11 -12.30 -10.58
N VAL A 84 17.22 -11.87 -9.98
CA VAL A 84 17.27 -10.60 -9.23
C VAL A 84 16.86 -9.42 -10.12
N LYS A 85 17.25 -9.44 -11.40
CA LYS A 85 16.89 -8.41 -12.38
C LYS A 85 15.37 -8.37 -12.61
N ASP A 86 14.73 -9.52 -12.75
CA ASP A 86 13.28 -9.59 -12.95
C ASP A 86 12.52 -9.18 -11.69
N LEU A 87 13.02 -9.59 -10.51
CA LEU A 87 12.43 -9.20 -9.23
C LEU A 87 12.51 -7.68 -8.99
N MET A 88 13.63 -7.04 -9.34
CA MET A 88 13.76 -5.58 -9.23
C MET A 88 12.80 -4.83 -10.17
N ARG A 89 12.58 -5.34 -11.39
CA ARG A 89 11.58 -4.77 -12.31
C ARG A 89 10.16 -4.99 -11.82
N ALA A 90 9.86 -6.17 -11.28
CA ALA A 90 8.58 -6.45 -10.66
C ALA A 90 8.32 -5.54 -9.42
N GLN A 91 9.35 -5.28 -8.62
CA GLN A 91 9.29 -4.32 -7.51
C GLN A 91 8.90 -2.93 -8.00
N GLU A 92 9.52 -2.44 -9.08
CA GLU A 92 9.19 -1.14 -9.67
C GLU A 92 7.72 -1.07 -10.10
N LEU A 93 7.21 -2.12 -10.75
CA LEU A 93 5.79 -2.22 -11.14
C LEU A 93 4.83 -2.26 -9.94
N VAL A 94 5.27 -2.84 -8.82
CA VAL A 94 4.48 -2.86 -7.58
C VAL A 94 4.50 -1.50 -6.90
N VAL A 95 5.63 -0.79 -6.87
CA VAL A 95 5.79 0.46 -6.13
C VAL A 95 5.27 1.67 -6.89
N SER A 96 5.39 1.70 -8.22
CA SER A 96 5.02 2.88 -9.02
C SER A 96 3.57 3.36 -8.81
N PRO A 97 2.54 2.50 -8.61
CA PRO A 97 1.17 2.96 -8.36
C PRO A 97 0.97 3.63 -7.00
N PHE A 98 1.96 3.59 -6.11
CA PHE A 98 1.94 4.18 -4.77
C PHE A 98 2.71 5.51 -4.69
N GLY A 99 3.42 5.91 -5.75
CA GLY A 99 4.16 7.17 -5.82
C GLY A 99 3.28 8.41 -6.01
N GLU A 100 3.86 9.60 -5.84
CA GLU A 100 3.18 10.88 -6.13
C GLU A 100 3.08 11.12 -7.64
N GLY A 101 1.86 10.98 -8.18
CA GLY A 101 1.47 11.39 -9.55
C GLY A 101 0.87 10.22 -10.34
N ASP A 102 -0.28 10.31 -10.98
CA ASP A 102 -0.77 11.47 -11.72
C ASP A 102 -2.09 12.08 -11.23
N SER A 103 -2.13 13.40 -11.39
CA SER A 103 -3.34 14.21 -11.54
C SER A 103 -4.11 13.72 -12.77
N ASP A 104 -5.33 13.25 -12.56
CA ASP A 104 -6.51 13.44 -13.42
C ASP A 104 -7.51 12.30 -13.17
N ASP A 105 -8.19 12.37 -12.02
CA ASP A 105 -9.64 12.07 -11.96
C ASP A 105 -10.19 12.48 -10.57
N VAL A 106 -10.82 13.66 -10.56
CA VAL A 106 -12.03 14.02 -9.82
C VAL A 106 -12.04 13.83 -8.29
N SER A 107 -12.01 14.98 -7.59
CA SER A 107 -12.44 15.25 -6.19
C SER A 107 -11.91 14.30 -5.12
N GLY A 108 -11.13 14.86 -4.18
CA GLY A 108 -10.92 14.26 -2.87
C GLY A 108 -12.26 13.84 -2.28
N LEU A 109 -12.29 12.69 -1.61
CA LEU A 109 -13.47 12.27 -0.88
C LEU A 109 -13.80 13.37 0.15
N ASP A 110 -15.09 13.64 0.39
CA ASP A 110 -15.47 14.52 1.50
C ASP A 110 -15.34 13.74 2.81
N ILE A 111 -14.11 13.67 3.32
CA ILE A 111 -13.78 12.93 4.55
C ILE A 111 -14.01 13.85 5.74
N ARG A 112 -15.07 13.57 6.51
CA ARG A 112 -15.31 14.27 7.79
C ARG A 112 -14.27 13.86 8.85
N GLU A 113 -14.08 14.72 9.84
CA GLU A 113 -13.30 14.40 11.03
C GLU A 113 -13.91 13.18 11.79
N PRO A 114 -13.08 12.24 12.29
CA PRO A 114 -13.54 11.15 13.14
C PRO A 114 -13.97 11.68 14.51
N ASN A 115 -14.93 11.00 15.14
CA ASN A 115 -15.31 11.26 16.53
C ASN A 115 -15.00 10.05 17.42
N GLY A 116 -15.26 10.19 18.74
CA GLY A 116 -15.01 9.11 19.70
C GLY A 116 -15.77 7.81 19.41
N ALA A 117 -16.96 7.87 18.81
CA ALA A 117 -17.71 6.68 18.42
C ALA A 117 -17.03 5.94 17.26
N ASP A 118 -16.51 6.67 16.27
CA ASP A 118 -15.73 6.06 15.18
C ASP A 118 -14.49 5.34 15.74
N PHE A 119 -13.78 5.95 16.69
CA PHE A 119 -12.62 5.34 17.33
C PHE A 119 -12.95 4.07 18.13
N ILE A 120 -14.03 4.12 18.91
CA ILE A 120 -14.48 2.97 19.70
C ILE A 120 -14.92 1.81 18.80
N GLU A 121 -15.63 2.10 17.70
CA GLU A 121 -16.17 1.07 16.81
C GLU A 121 -15.13 0.48 15.86
N LEU A 122 -14.25 1.32 15.30
CA LEU A 122 -13.31 0.92 14.25
C LEU A 122 -11.94 0.53 14.81
N GLY A 123 -11.60 1.02 16.01
CA GLY A 123 -10.32 0.80 16.66
C GLY A 123 -9.25 1.80 16.25
N ASN A 124 -8.03 1.54 16.75
CA ASN A 124 -6.86 2.37 16.49
C ASN A 124 -6.30 2.07 15.09
N PRO A 125 -6.09 3.08 14.22
CA PRO A 125 -5.45 2.87 12.91
C PRO A 125 -3.95 2.53 13.01
N PHE A 126 -3.35 2.61 14.19
CA PHE A 126 -1.96 2.25 14.44
C PHE A 126 -1.85 1.04 15.36
N ASP A 127 -1.02 0.08 14.95
CA ASP A 127 -0.55 -1.03 15.75
C ASP A 127 0.77 -0.64 16.41
N PHE A 128 0.71 -0.42 17.72
CA PHE A 128 1.90 -0.15 18.54
C PHE A 128 2.50 -1.48 18.97
N SER A 129 3.45 -1.97 18.17
CA SER A 129 4.25 -3.13 18.57
C SER A 129 5.53 -2.65 19.26
N THR A 130 5.86 -3.21 20.42
CA THR A 130 7.19 -3.01 21.01
C THR A 130 8.18 -3.86 20.24
N GLY A 131 8.77 -3.32 19.17
CA GLY A 131 10.00 -3.83 18.58
C GLY A 131 11.14 -3.83 19.60
N ALA A 132 12.29 -4.41 19.25
CA ALA A 132 13.46 -4.46 20.15
C ALA A 132 13.98 -3.07 20.61
N ASP A 133 13.56 -1.99 19.93
CA ASP A 133 13.82 -0.59 20.27
C ASP A 133 12.57 0.21 20.68
N GLY A 134 11.39 -0.42 20.71
CA GLY A 134 10.13 0.19 21.12
C GLY A 134 9.59 1.30 20.20
N SER A 135 10.08 1.45 18.96
CA SER A 135 9.77 2.60 18.10
C SER A 135 9.00 2.32 16.81
N ASP A 136 8.66 1.07 16.52
CA ASP A 136 7.94 0.71 15.30
C ASP A 136 6.42 0.93 15.45
N VAL A 137 5.95 2.07 14.95
CA VAL A 137 4.52 2.34 14.72
C VAL A 137 4.15 1.75 13.37
N LEU A 138 3.32 0.70 13.37
CA LEU A 138 2.80 0.08 12.15
C LEU A 138 1.39 0.59 11.88
N MET A 139 1.07 0.83 10.62
CA MET A 139 -0.27 1.25 10.23
C MET A 139 -1.14 0.03 9.93
N ASN A 140 -2.32 -0.02 10.55
CA ASN A 140 -3.34 -1.00 10.24
C ASN A 140 -4.20 -0.52 9.05
N CYS A 141 -3.76 -0.85 7.83
CA CYS A 141 -4.41 -0.42 6.60
C CYS A 141 -5.87 -0.90 6.49
N ALA A 142 -6.21 -2.04 7.09
CA ALA A 142 -7.60 -2.54 7.11
C ALA A 142 -8.51 -1.66 7.98
N VAL A 143 -8.01 -1.18 9.13
CA VAL A 143 -8.73 -0.21 9.97
C VAL A 143 -8.86 1.13 9.25
N VAL A 144 -7.78 1.63 8.63
CA VAL A 144 -7.82 2.87 7.84
C VAL A 144 -8.85 2.80 6.71
N GLY A 145 -8.93 1.67 5.99
CA GLY A 145 -9.95 1.49 4.96
C GLY A 145 -11.39 1.60 5.49
N ARG A 146 -11.65 1.15 6.72
CA ARG A 146 -12.96 1.33 7.36
C ARG A 146 -13.22 2.78 7.75
N TYR A 147 -12.19 3.51 8.19
CA TYR A 147 -12.29 4.95 8.39
C TYR A 147 -12.61 5.68 7.08
N ILE A 148 -11.91 5.39 5.98
CA ILE A 148 -12.19 5.98 4.67
C ILE A 148 -13.68 5.77 4.30
N ALA A 149 -14.18 4.54 4.39
CA ALA A 149 -15.60 4.26 4.08
C ALA A 149 -16.57 5.04 4.98
N ARG A 150 -16.33 5.02 6.29
CA ARG A 150 -17.22 5.64 7.29
C ARG A 150 -17.22 7.16 7.21
N LEU A 151 -16.05 7.77 7.04
CA LEU A 151 -15.86 9.21 7.06
C LEU A 151 -16.24 9.85 5.72
N ALA A 152 -15.97 9.17 4.60
CA ALA A 152 -16.41 9.60 3.27
C ALA A 152 -17.86 9.23 2.92
N LYS A 153 -18.53 8.46 3.79
CA LYS A 153 -19.90 7.93 3.59
C LYS A 153 -20.06 7.13 2.29
N ILE A 154 -19.07 6.32 1.95
CA ILE A 154 -19.10 5.42 0.80
C ILE A 154 -19.17 3.94 1.24
N PRO A 155 -19.75 3.04 0.42
CA PRO A 155 -19.68 1.61 0.65
C PRO A 155 -18.25 1.11 0.84
N PHE A 156 -18.01 0.18 1.76
CA PHE A 156 -16.68 -0.40 1.96
C PHE A 156 -16.16 -1.13 0.69
N GLY A 157 -17.06 -1.71 -0.11
CA GLY A 157 -16.69 -2.29 -1.40
C GLY A 157 -16.09 -1.29 -2.39
N ASP A 158 -16.46 0.00 -2.32
CA ASP A 158 -15.86 1.05 -3.14
C ASP A 158 -14.43 1.37 -2.66
N VAL A 159 -14.16 1.20 -1.36
CA VAL A 159 -12.79 1.28 -0.80
C VAL A 159 -11.96 0.06 -1.18
N GLU A 160 -12.57 -1.12 -1.25
CA GLU A 160 -11.86 -2.33 -1.70
C GLU A 160 -11.45 -2.25 -3.17
N ALA A 161 -12.27 -1.60 -3.99
CA ALA A 161 -12.10 -1.51 -5.44
C ALA A 161 -11.33 -0.27 -5.93
N MET A 162 -11.10 0.75 -5.09
CA MET A 162 -10.36 1.94 -5.52
C MET A 162 -8.91 1.61 -5.87
N SER A 163 -8.31 2.36 -6.79
CA SER A 163 -6.90 2.21 -7.14
C SER A 163 -6.00 2.47 -5.93
N ALA A 164 -4.81 1.85 -5.90
CA ALA A 164 -3.83 2.09 -4.85
C ALA A 164 -3.51 3.59 -4.68
N ALA A 165 -3.36 4.34 -5.78
CA ALA A 165 -3.12 5.79 -5.73
C ALA A 165 -4.26 6.56 -5.03
N LYS A 166 -5.52 6.25 -5.35
CA LYS A 166 -6.67 6.89 -4.68
C LYS A 166 -6.77 6.48 -3.21
N PHE A 167 -6.49 5.22 -2.91
CA PHE A 167 -6.42 4.73 -1.53
C PHE A 167 -5.34 5.45 -0.73
N MET A 168 -4.14 5.64 -1.29
CA MET A 168 -3.03 6.36 -0.63
C MET A 168 -3.38 7.81 -0.30
N ARG A 169 -4.08 8.50 -1.19
CA ARG A 169 -4.55 9.88 -0.94
C ARG A 169 -5.56 9.92 0.21
N ALA A 170 -6.60 9.08 0.15
CA ALA A 170 -7.62 9.00 1.20
C ALA A 170 -7.03 8.53 2.55
N LEU A 171 -6.05 7.64 2.50
CA LEU A 171 -5.28 7.21 3.67
C LEU A 171 -4.54 8.38 4.30
N GLY A 172 -3.83 9.21 3.51
CA GLY A 172 -3.15 10.40 4.01
C GLY A 172 -4.11 11.36 4.72
N GLU A 173 -5.25 11.67 4.10
CA GLU A 173 -6.28 12.54 4.69
C GLU A 173 -6.83 11.97 6.01
N VAL A 174 -7.05 10.65 6.10
CA VAL A 174 -7.49 10.02 7.35
C VAL A 174 -6.42 10.10 8.43
N LEU A 175 -5.15 9.83 8.09
CA LEU A 175 -4.05 9.87 9.05
C LEU A 175 -3.78 11.28 9.58
N ASP A 176 -4.02 12.32 8.78
CA ASP A 176 -3.87 13.72 9.21
C ASP A 176 -4.77 14.08 10.40
N PHE A 177 -5.91 13.38 10.61
CA PHE A 177 -6.74 13.57 11.81
C PHE A 177 -6.11 12.98 13.08
N PHE A 178 -5.17 12.05 12.95
CA PHE A 178 -4.51 11.38 14.07
C PHE A 178 -3.05 11.83 14.28
N GLY A 179 -2.52 12.64 13.36
CA GLY A 179 -1.21 13.29 13.47
C GLY A 179 -1.21 14.44 14.49
N ASP A 180 -0.02 14.78 14.99
CA ASP A 180 0.16 15.73 16.10
C ASP A 180 -0.47 17.11 15.85
N THR A 181 -1.20 17.62 16.85
CA THR A 181 -1.86 18.94 16.85
C THR A 181 -0.89 20.13 17.00
N GLU A 182 0.42 19.90 17.03
CA GLU A 182 1.42 20.96 17.15
C GLU A 182 1.84 21.47 15.76
N THR A 183 1.04 22.36 15.17
CA THR A 183 1.45 23.47 14.24
C THR A 183 0.27 24.18 13.56
N LYS A 184 -0.98 24.01 14.01
CA LYS A 184 -2.03 25.00 13.71
C LYS A 184 -1.95 26.14 14.74
N THR A 185 -0.95 27.00 14.57
CA THR A 185 -0.87 28.29 15.29
C THR A 185 -2.16 29.08 14.98
N PRO A 186 -2.81 29.70 15.98
CA PRO A 186 -4.08 30.41 15.82
C PRO A 186 -4.02 31.59 14.84
#